data_AF-A0A348V2T9-F1
#
_entry.id   AF-A0A348V2T9-F1
#
_cell.length_a   1.000
_cell.length_b   1.000
_cell.length_c   1.000
_cell.angle_alpha   90.00
_cell.angle_beta   90.00
_cell.angle_gamma   90.00
#
_symmetry.space_group_name_H-M   'P 1'
#
loop_
_entity.id
_entity.type
_entity.pdbx_description
1 polymer ?
#
loop_
_entity_poly.entity_id
_entity_poly.type
_entity_poly.pdbx_seq_one_letter_code
_entity_poly.pdbx_strand_id
1 'polypeptide(L)'
;MLGLLGPAATGIGASELVSNRLPEFNKVQLTVQAREILRVPIGSGENELGVITPEEANPEGPMSFVVSGTGGIYVLDQTNSRLQVFRDGRRIKTIPIPGTVFIDLELLPGGLIALLDNVVDKVVVILDQAGQVVRKISLDQEGIAEPGGITSLYCRTEGLWPGLLAQVDSNSILLAGPDGRPAPRIMTLPGILNWSGLRLLKLEMEGERLAAVLKSDQSLQTWKKYQASFSLPVGRVYGIWEDKFENIYLAANIFNEKKEASEVIIFEPGGRELARISLAVSRSPHEINNPVRVTPDGAIYQLVVEGQSVVIRKYND
;
A
#
# COMPACT_ATOMS: atom_id res chain seq x y z
N MET A 1 -2.88 3.18 80.86
CA MET A 1 -3.65 4.23 80.15
C MET A 1 -2.63 5.12 79.46
N LEU A 2 -2.24 4.98 78.19
CA LEU A 2 -2.92 4.62 76.93
C LEU A 2 -3.94 5.66 76.44
N GLY A 3 -3.51 6.44 75.43
CA GLY A 3 -4.29 6.94 74.28
C GLY A 3 -4.37 8.47 74.15
N LEU A 4 -4.34 9.10 72.97
CA LEU A 4 -4.21 8.70 71.55
C LEU A 4 -3.99 10.00 70.70
N LEU A 5 -3.13 9.92 69.67
CA LEU A 5 -3.14 10.48 68.28
C LEU A 5 -3.77 11.88 68.00
N GLY A 6 -3.28 12.76 67.11
CA GLY A 6 -2.43 12.68 65.90
C GLY A 6 -2.84 13.83 64.93
N PRO A 7 -2.06 14.18 63.88
CA PRO A 7 -1.69 15.58 63.58
C PRO A 7 -2.41 16.27 62.39
N ALA A 8 -2.26 17.61 62.29
CA ALA A 8 -2.66 18.43 61.14
C ALA A 8 -1.45 19.10 60.46
N ALA A 9 -1.52 19.19 59.13
CA ALA A 9 -0.59 19.77 58.15
C ALA A 9 -0.21 21.24 58.46
N THR A 10 0.90 21.82 57.99
CA THR A 10 1.24 22.10 56.58
C THR A 10 2.68 22.65 56.50
N GLY A 11 3.36 22.40 55.38
CA GLY A 11 4.66 23.01 55.07
C GLY A 11 4.93 22.91 53.56
N ILE A 12 4.86 24.06 52.89
CA ILE A 12 5.01 24.25 51.45
C ILE A 12 6.50 24.16 51.08
N GLY A 13 6.83 23.39 50.04
CA GLY A 13 8.15 23.36 49.41
C GLY A 13 7.99 23.31 47.89
N ALA A 14 8.71 24.20 47.21
CA ALA A 14 8.51 24.62 45.83
C ALA A 14 8.65 23.49 44.80
N SER A 15 7.98 23.69 43.66
CA SER A 15 7.91 22.77 42.53
C SER A 15 9.26 22.59 41.83
N GLU A 16 9.79 21.38 41.81
CA GLU A 16 10.73 20.95 40.78
C GLU A 16 9.91 20.44 39.58
N LEU A 17 9.85 21.27 38.53
CA LEU A 17 9.42 20.85 37.21
C LEU A 17 10.45 19.87 36.66
N VAL A 18 10.21 18.58 36.88
CA VAL A 18 10.91 17.49 36.19
C VAL A 18 10.51 17.56 34.72
N SER A 19 11.39 18.14 33.92
CA SER A 19 11.40 18.05 32.46
C SER A 19 11.49 16.57 32.07
N ASN A 20 10.34 15.93 31.83
CA ASN A 20 10.25 14.64 31.16
C ASN A 20 10.65 14.82 29.69
N ARG A 21 11.96 14.87 29.40
CA ARG A 21 12.46 14.58 28.05
C ARG A 21 12.28 13.10 27.81
N LEU A 22 11.45 12.74 26.84
CA LEU A 22 11.42 11.39 26.28
C LEU A 22 12.84 11.02 25.85
N PRO A 23 13.30 9.79 26.11
CA PRO A 23 14.63 9.36 25.68
C PRO A 23 14.72 9.44 24.15
N GLU A 24 15.73 10.15 23.66
CA GLU A 24 16.15 10.08 22.25
C GLU A 24 16.67 8.66 22.00
N PHE A 25 15.80 7.80 21.49
CA PHE A 25 16.23 6.53 20.94
C PHE A 25 17.02 6.81 19.66
N ASN A 26 18.30 6.40 19.66
CA ASN A 26 19.12 6.32 18.45
C ASN A 26 18.39 5.41 17.45
N LYS A 27 17.60 6.01 16.55
CA LYS A 27 16.95 5.30 15.44
C LYS A 27 18.05 4.74 14.56
N VAL A 28 18.17 3.42 14.50
CA VAL A 28 19.05 2.77 13.51
C VAL A 28 18.39 2.96 12.15
N GLN A 29 18.83 3.97 11.41
CA GLN A 29 18.48 4.11 10.01
C GLN A 29 19.29 3.06 9.24
N LEU A 30 18.67 1.91 8.98
CA LEU A 30 19.28 0.90 8.12
C LEU A 30 19.30 1.45 6.70
N THR A 31 20.50 1.80 6.22
CA THR A 31 20.72 2.11 4.80
C THR A 31 20.65 0.81 4.02
N VAL A 32 19.45 0.37 3.67
CA VAL A 32 19.30 -0.76 2.75
C VAL A 32 19.54 -0.23 1.33
N GLN A 33 20.50 -0.82 0.63
CA GLN A 33 20.76 -0.44 -0.75
C GLN A 33 19.64 -0.96 -1.65
N ALA A 34 19.06 -0.05 -2.42
CA ALA A 34 18.09 -0.41 -3.45
C ALA A 34 18.78 -1.22 -4.55
N ARG A 35 18.26 -2.41 -4.84
CA ARG A 35 18.65 -3.19 -6.01
C ARG A 35 17.69 -2.88 -7.15
N GLU A 36 18.22 -2.38 -8.26
CA GLU A 36 17.46 -2.32 -9.51
C GLU A 36 17.22 -3.76 -10.02
N ILE A 37 15.95 -4.09 -10.23
CA ILE A 37 15.55 -5.41 -10.74
C ILE A 37 15.00 -5.35 -12.16
N LEU A 38 14.56 -4.15 -12.59
CA LEU A 38 14.02 -3.91 -13.91
C LEU A 38 14.28 -2.46 -14.31
N ARG A 39 14.77 -2.25 -15.54
CA ARG A 39 14.83 -0.95 -16.20
C ARG A 39 14.38 -1.14 -17.65
N VAL A 40 13.38 -0.38 -18.03
CA VAL A 40 12.70 -0.51 -19.32
C VAL A 40 12.64 0.86 -19.99
N PRO A 41 13.04 1.01 -21.26
CA PRO A 41 12.91 2.27 -21.97
C PRO A 41 11.45 2.72 -22.06
N ILE A 42 11.25 4.03 -22.13
CA ILE A 42 9.93 4.60 -22.39
C ILE A 42 9.57 4.44 -23.86
N GLY A 43 8.34 4.02 -24.15
CA GLY A 43 7.81 3.91 -25.50
C GLY A 43 6.63 2.94 -25.61
N SER A 44 6.26 2.58 -26.84
CA SER A 44 5.13 1.69 -27.15
C SER A 44 5.56 0.34 -27.71
N GLY A 45 6.86 0.16 -27.99
CA GLY A 45 7.44 -1.08 -28.49
C GLY A 45 7.29 -2.25 -27.52
N GLU A 46 7.57 -3.46 -27.99
CA GLU A 46 7.34 -4.68 -27.21
C GLU A 46 8.15 -4.73 -25.91
N ASN A 47 9.34 -4.14 -25.88
CA ASN A 47 10.23 -4.14 -24.70
C ASN A 47 10.31 -2.76 -24.04
N GLU A 48 9.26 -1.96 -24.21
CA GLU A 48 9.15 -0.60 -23.68
C GLU A 48 7.93 -0.51 -22.74
N LEU A 49 7.84 0.55 -21.97
CA LEU A 49 6.68 0.88 -21.14
C LEU A 49 6.21 2.30 -21.47
N GLY A 50 4.91 2.48 -21.55
CA GLY A 50 4.31 3.73 -21.98
C GLY A 50 4.31 4.76 -20.87
N VAL A 51 4.70 5.97 -21.24
CA VAL A 51 4.68 7.16 -20.41
C VAL A 51 4.23 8.30 -21.31
N ILE A 52 3.22 9.05 -20.91
CA ILE A 52 2.62 10.13 -21.70
C ILE A 52 2.64 11.45 -20.93
N THR A 53 2.90 12.55 -21.64
CA THR A 53 2.85 13.91 -21.10
C THR A 53 1.95 14.76 -22.01
N PRO A 54 0.61 14.61 -21.92
CA PRO A 54 -0.31 15.38 -22.75
C PRO A 54 -0.29 16.87 -22.37
N GLU A 55 -0.65 17.75 -23.32
CA GLU A 55 -0.68 19.20 -23.09
C GLU A 55 -1.82 19.63 -22.14
N GLU A 56 -2.96 18.95 -22.20
CA GLU A 56 -4.21 19.34 -21.52
C GLU A 56 -4.67 18.33 -20.44
N ALA A 57 -3.83 17.36 -20.07
CA ALA A 57 -4.14 16.37 -19.05
C ALA A 57 -2.93 16.06 -18.17
N ASN A 58 -3.13 15.30 -17.10
CA ASN A 58 -2.04 14.91 -16.22
C ASN A 58 -1.06 13.98 -16.95
N PRO A 59 0.26 14.13 -16.73
CA PRO A 59 1.22 13.15 -17.21
C PRO A 59 1.00 11.81 -16.51
N GLU A 60 1.07 10.71 -17.26
CA GLU A 60 0.80 9.36 -16.76
C GLU A 60 1.97 8.41 -17.08
N GLY A 61 2.35 7.60 -16.10
CA GLY A 61 3.19 6.42 -16.31
C GLY A 61 2.37 5.14 -16.25
N PRO A 62 3.03 3.97 -16.18
CA PRO A 62 2.35 2.73 -15.85
C PRO A 62 1.71 2.84 -14.45
N MET A 63 0.40 2.62 -14.35
CA MET A 63 -0.37 3.01 -13.16
C MET A 63 -0.07 2.18 -11.91
N SER A 64 0.32 0.93 -12.08
CA SER A 64 0.52 0.00 -10.96
C SER A 64 1.31 -1.23 -11.39
N PHE A 65 1.73 -2.00 -10.40
CA PHE A 65 2.37 -3.30 -10.63
C PHE A 65 2.04 -4.28 -9.50
N VAL A 66 2.21 -5.57 -9.79
CA VAL A 66 2.13 -6.66 -8.80
C VAL A 66 3.29 -7.63 -9.00
N VAL A 67 3.83 -8.12 -7.88
CA VAL A 67 4.84 -9.19 -7.87
C VAL A 67 4.14 -10.50 -7.51
N SER A 68 4.15 -11.45 -8.45
CA SER A 68 3.64 -12.80 -8.23
C SER A 68 4.50 -13.58 -7.22
N GLY A 69 3.93 -14.60 -6.59
CA GLY A 69 4.66 -15.50 -5.68
C GLY A 69 5.80 -16.30 -6.32
N THR A 70 5.95 -16.26 -7.64
CA THR A 70 7.08 -16.87 -8.37
C THR A 70 8.15 -15.86 -8.79
N GLY A 71 8.01 -14.60 -8.39
CA GLY A 71 8.93 -13.50 -8.70
C GLY A 71 8.68 -12.81 -10.05
N GLY A 72 7.66 -13.23 -10.82
CA GLY A 72 7.22 -12.49 -12.01
C GLY A 72 6.57 -11.16 -11.63
N ILE A 73 6.85 -10.09 -12.39
CA ILE A 73 6.36 -8.74 -12.17
C ILE A 73 5.40 -8.37 -13.28
N TYR A 74 4.15 -8.07 -12.93
CA TYR A 74 3.12 -7.63 -13.84
C TYR A 74 3.01 -6.12 -13.72
N VAL A 75 3.25 -5.39 -14.81
CA VAL A 75 3.14 -3.94 -14.87
C VAL A 75 1.91 -3.59 -15.69
N LEU A 76 1.03 -2.76 -15.12
CA LEU A 76 -0.12 -2.18 -15.81
C LEU A 76 0.38 -1.03 -16.69
N ASP A 77 0.58 -1.32 -17.97
CA ASP A 77 0.99 -0.38 -19.01
C ASP A 77 -0.25 0.10 -19.78
N GLN A 78 -1.15 0.75 -19.05
CA GLN A 78 -2.49 1.13 -19.52
C GLN A 78 -2.42 2.13 -20.68
N THR A 79 -1.40 2.99 -20.73
CA THR A 79 -1.16 3.92 -21.84
C THR A 79 -0.95 3.20 -23.18
N ASN A 80 -0.49 1.94 -23.13
CA ASN A 80 -0.36 1.05 -24.29
C ASN A 80 -1.41 -0.07 -24.31
N SER A 81 -2.48 0.02 -23.51
CA SER A 81 -3.55 -0.98 -23.40
C SER A 81 -3.05 -2.41 -23.20
N ARG A 82 -2.08 -2.60 -22.30
CA ARG A 82 -1.52 -3.93 -22.01
C ARG A 82 -1.02 -4.09 -20.58
N LEU A 83 -0.83 -5.34 -20.18
CA LEU A 83 0.07 -5.71 -19.10
C LEU A 83 1.38 -6.23 -19.70
N GLN A 84 2.49 -5.78 -19.14
CA GLN A 84 3.81 -6.32 -19.44
C GLN A 84 4.27 -7.18 -18.27
N VAL A 85 4.64 -8.42 -18.55
CA VAL A 85 5.11 -9.37 -17.53
C VAL A 85 6.62 -9.55 -17.68
N PHE A 86 7.33 -9.29 -16.59
CA PHE A 86 8.78 -9.39 -16.52
C PHE A 86 9.20 -10.49 -15.54
N ARG A 87 10.34 -11.11 -15.83
CA ARG A 87 11.03 -12.03 -14.93
C ARG A 87 12.52 -11.92 -15.18
N ASP A 88 13.31 -11.88 -14.11
CA ASP A 88 14.77 -11.79 -14.19
C ASP A 88 15.26 -10.63 -15.09
N GLY A 89 14.59 -9.48 -14.98
CA GLY A 89 14.91 -8.26 -15.73
C GLY A 89 14.50 -8.27 -17.21
N ARG A 90 13.78 -9.30 -17.68
CA ARG A 90 13.36 -9.44 -19.08
C ARG A 90 11.86 -9.58 -19.21
N ARG A 91 11.29 -9.02 -20.28
CA ARG A 91 9.90 -9.28 -20.64
C ARG A 91 9.75 -10.75 -21.05
N ILE A 92 8.75 -11.43 -20.49
CA ILE A 92 8.41 -12.80 -20.83
C ILE A 92 7.02 -12.92 -21.48
N LYS A 93 6.15 -11.92 -21.29
CA LYS A 93 4.78 -11.97 -21.80
C LYS A 93 4.19 -10.56 -21.92
N THR A 94 3.31 -10.38 -22.89
CA THR A 94 2.41 -9.23 -23.01
C THR A 94 0.98 -9.75 -22.99
N ILE A 95 0.11 -9.10 -22.23
CA ILE A 95 -1.31 -9.46 -22.11
C ILE A 95 -2.13 -8.23 -22.53
N PRO A 96 -2.97 -8.30 -23.57
CA PRO A 96 -3.82 -7.16 -23.92
C PRO A 96 -4.85 -6.89 -22.82
N ILE A 97 -5.21 -5.62 -22.61
CA ILE A 97 -6.29 -5.24 -21.69
C ILE A 97 -7.35 -4.41 -22.44
N PRO A 98 -8.62 -4.42 -22.00
CA PRO A 98 -9.71 -3.82 -22.75
C PRO A 98 -9.86 -2.31 -22.48
N GLY A 99 -8.80 -1.53 -22.73
CA GLY A 99 -8.83 -0.06 -22.58
C GLY A 99 -7.56 0.52 -21.95
N THR A 100 -7.62 1.81 -21.61
CA THR A 100 -6.49 2.59 -21.07
C THR A 100 -6.78 3.20 -19.70
N VAL A 101 -7.97 2.98 -19.14
CA VAL A 101 -8.51 3.71 -17.98
C VAL A 101 -8.24 3.02 -16.64
N PHE A 102 -7.51 1.90 -16.65
CA PHE A 102 -7.27 1.11 -15.46
C PHE A 102 -6.20 1.73 -14.56
N ILE A 103 -6.48 1.83 -13.27
CA ILE A 103 -5.61 2.47 -12.27
C ILE A 103 -4.93 1.47 -11.32
N ASP A 104 -5.42 0.23 -11.25
CA ASP A 104 -4.81 -0.82 -10.44
C ASP A 104 -4.97 -2.21 -11.05
N LEU A 105 -4.08 -3.13 -10.66
CA LEU A 105 -4.24 -4.56 -10.91
C LEU A 105 -4.04 -5.40 -9.64
N GLU A 106 -4.62 -6.59 -9.62
CA GLU A 106 -4.31 -7.66 -8.67
C GLU A 106 -4.33 -9.03 -9.34
N LEU A 107 -3.47 -9.94 -8.87
CA LEU A 107 -3.45 -11.33 -9.30
C LEU A 107 -4.37 -12.18 -8.43
N LEU A 108 -5.18 -13.02 -9.07
CA LEU A 108 -6.06 -13.96 -8.41
C LEU A 108 -5.57 -15.41 -8.63
N PRO A 109 -5.94 -16.35 -7.75
CA PRO A 109 -5.76 -17.78 -7.99
C PRO A 109 -6.17 -18.25 -9.39
N GLY A 110 -5.51 -19.30 -9.87
CA GLY A 110 -5.78 -19.85 -11.21
C GLY A 110 -5.25 -19.00 -12.36
N GLY A 111 -4.47 -17.95 -12.07
CA GLY A 111 -3.87 -17.09 -13.09
C GLY A 111 -4.80 -16.01 -13.61
N LEU A 112 -5.92 -15.77 -12.92
CA LEU A 112 -6.82 -14.66 -13.21
C LEU A 112 -6.17 -13.33 -12.82
N ILE A 113 -6.57 -12.26 -13.50
CA ILE A 113 -6.03 -10.91 -13.28
C ILE A 113 -7.21 -9.96 -13.14
N ALA A 114 -7.32 -9.24 -12.03
CA ALA A 114 -8.30 -8.18 -11.86
C ALA A 114 -7.69 -6.83 -12.21
N LEU A 115 -8.47 -6.00 -12.90
CA LEU A 115 -8.13 -4.62 -13.26
C LEU A 115 -9.20 -3.69 -12.70
N LEU A 116 -8.79 -2.58 -12.11
CA LEU A 116 -9.67 -1.57 -11.53
C LEU A 116 -9.79 -0.37 -12.46
N ASP A 117 -11.01 -0.05 -12.86
CA ASP A 117 -11.41 1.27 -13.33
C ASP A 117 -12.42 1.83 -12.34
N ASN A 118 -12.07 2.90 -11.64
CA ASN A 118 -12.93 3.53 -10.63
C ASN A 118 -13.61 4.82 -11.14
N VAL A 119 -13.32 5.28 -12.36
CA VAL A 119 -13.75 6.58 -12.86
C VAL A 119 -14.67 6.45 -14.08
N VAL A 120 -14.25 5.74 -15.12
CA VAL A 120 -14.92 5.79 -16.42
C VAL A 120 -16.07 4.78 -16.47
N ASP A 121 -15.75 3.49 -16.45
CA ASP A 121 -16.73 2.41 -16.44
C ASP A 121 -17.12 1.99 -15.01
N LYS A 122 -16.34 2.42 -14.00
CA LYS A 122 -16.52 2.08 -12.57
C LYS A 122 -16.75 0.58 -12.40
N VAL A 123 -15.74 -0.19 -12.77
CA VAL A 123 -15.82 -1.64 -12.91
C VAL A 123 -14.52 -2.28 -12.48
N VAL A 124 -14.63 -3.49 -11.92
CA VAL A 124 -13.50 -4.42 -11.87
C VAL A 124 -13.64 -5.43 -13.00
N VAL A 125 -12.67 -5.45 -13.90
CA VAL A 125 -12.59 -6.39 -15.02
C VAL A 125 -11.68 -7.55 -14.63
N ILE A 126 -12.15 -8.77 -14.77
CA ILE A 126 -11.33 -9.97 -14.52
C ILE A 126 -10.97 -10.58 -15.87
N LEU A 127 -9.68 -10.76 -16.10
CA LEU A 127 -9.08 -11.34 -17.28
C LEU A 127 -8.53 -12.74 -16.98
N ASP A 128 -8.46 -13.57 -18.01
CA ASP A 128 -7.58 -14.73 -18.02
C ASP A 128 -6.14 -14.33 -18.38
N GLN A 129 -5.23 -15.33 -18.41
CA GLN A 129 -3.83 -15.11 -18.76
C GLN A 129 -3.60 -14.73 -20.23
N ALA A 130 -4.60 -14.86 -21.11
CA ALA A 130 -4.53 -14.43 -22.51
C ALA A 130 -5.07 -13.01 -22.70
N GLY A 131 -5.62 -12.39 -21.66
CA GLY A 131 -6.23 -11.06 -21.71
C GLY A 131 -7.71 -11.10 -22.09
N GLN A 132 -8.33 -12.27 -22.15
CA GLN A 132 -9.76 -12.38 -22.40
C GLN A 132 -10.54 -12.02 -21.15
N VAL A 133 -11.54 -11.15 -21.30
CA VAL A 133 -12.45 -10.78 -20.21
C VAL A 133 -13.30 -11.99 -19.84
N VAL A 134 -13.08 -12.52 -18.63
CA VAL A 134 -13.89 -13.62 -18.09
C VAL A 134 -15.07 -13.11 -17.28
N ARG A 135 -14.93 -11.95 -16.62
CA ARG A 135 -15.98 -11.34 -15.79
C ARG A 135 -15.83 -9.81 -15.71
N LYS A 136 -16.94 -9.14 -15.38
CA LYS A 136 -16.99 -7.74 -14.98
C LYS A 136 -17.81 -7.62 -13.70
N ILE A 137 -17.36 -6.81 -12.76
CA ILE A 137 -18.04 -6.52 -11.49
C ILE A 137 -18.31 -5.02 -11.45
N SER A 138 -19.58 -4.62 -11.54
CA SER A 138 -19.97 -3.21 -11.45
C SER A 138 -19.58 -2.65 -10.08
N LEU A 139 -19.02 -1.44 -10.03
CA LEU A 139 -18.83 -0.71 -8.78
C LEU A 139 -20.02 0.22 -8.50
N ASP A 140 -20.79 0.61 -9.52
CA ASP A 140 -22.09 1.27 -9.36
C ASP A 140 -23.15 0.25 -8.91
N GLN A 141 -23.14 -0.13 -7.63
CA GLN A 141 -24.11 -1.05 -7.03
C GLN A 141 -24.35 -0.77 -5.54
N GLU A 142 -25.42 -1.33 -4.99
CA GLU A 142 -25.75 -1.19 -3.57
C GLU A 142 -24.61 -1.70 -2.68
N GLY A 143 -24.27 -0.92 -1.65
CA GLY A 143 -23.17 -1.21 -0.72
C GLY A 143 -21.85 -0.52 -1.09
N ILE A 144 -21.76 0.10 -2.28
CA ILE A 144 -20.61 0.92 -2.69
C ILE A 144 -21.10 2.35 -2.87
N ALA A 145 -20.84 3.20 -1.87
CA ALA A 145 -21.35 4.58 -1.86
C ALA A 145 -20.62 5.47 -2.87
N GLU A 146 -19.30 5.32 -3.00
CA GLU A 146 -18.45 6.16 -3.84
C GLU A 146 -17.44 5.29 -4.61
N PRO A 147 -17.79 4.81 -5.82
CA PRO A 147 -16.88 4.01 -6.64
C PRO A 147 -15.55 4.71 -6.93
N GLY A 148 -15.56 6.02 -7.14
CA GLY A 148 -14.36 6.82 -7.38
C GLY A 148 -13.39 6.87 -6.18
N GLY A 149 -13.89 6.60 -4.97
CA GLY A 149 -13.06 6.51 -3.75
C GLY A 149 -12.30 5.19 -3.65
N ILE A 150 -12.57 4.21 -4.52
CA ILE A 150 -11.81 2.96 -4.56
C ILE A 150 -10.46 3.23 -5.22
N THR A 151 -9.37 2.96 -4.49
CA THR A 151 -8.01 3.34 -4.91
C THR A 151 -7.10 2.16 -5.22
N SER A 152 -7.42 0.97 -4.69
CA SER A 152 -6.61 -0.23 -4.91
C SER A 152 -7.42 -1.51 -4.83
N LEU A 153 -6.86 -2.58 -5.40
CA LEU A 153 -7.31 -3.95 -5.26
C LEU A 153 -6.30 -4.75 -4.46
N TYR A 154 -6.78 -5.73 -3.70
CA TYR A 154 -5.94 -6.77 -3.15
C TYR A 154 -6.67 -8.10 -2.99
N CYS A 155 -5.94 -9.22 -2.97
CA CYS A 155 -6.54 -10.54 -2.81
C CYS A 155 -6.10 -11.25 -1.52
N ARG A 156 -7.01 -12.02 -0.92
CA ARG A 156 -6.75 -12.99 0.13
C ARG A 156 -7.32 -14.34 -0.26
N THR A 157 -6.50 -15.38 -0.18
CA THR A 157 -6.93 -16.75 -0.49
C THR A 157 -7.44 -17.50 0.74
N GLU A 158 -7.14 -16.99 1.93
CA GLU A 158 -7.45 -17.58 3.22
C GLU A 158 -7.94 -16.51 4.21
N GLY A 159 -8.40 -16.95 5.38
CA GLY A 159 -8.88 -16.08 6.47
C GLY A 159 -10.40 -15.98 6.57
N LEU A 160 -10.87 -14.93 7.24
CA LEU A 160 -12.31 -14.72 7.50
C LEU A 160 -13.10 -14.36 6.23
N TRP A 161 -12.47 -13.62 5.33
CA TRP A 161 -13.08 -13.13 4.09
C TRP A 161 -12.13 -13.30 2.91
N PRO A 162 -11.89 -14.56 2.48
CA PRO A 162 -11.07 -14.83 1.32
C PRO A 162 -11.77 -14.28 0.07
N GLY A 163 -11.04 -13.52 -0.74
CA GLY A 163 -11.56 -12.96 -1.97
C GLY A 163 -10.71 -11.85 -2.56
N LEU A 164 -11.28 -11.22 -3.59
CA LEU A 164 -10.84 -9.95 -4.14
C LEU A 164 -11.52 -8.82 -3.38
N LEU A 165 -10.72 -7.94 -2.80
CA LEU A 165 -11.17 -6.79 -2.04
C LEU A 165 -10.73 -5.50 -2.74
N ALA A 166 -11.59 -4.49 -2.68
CA ALA A 166 -11.28 -3.12 -3.05
C ALA A 166 -11.03 -2.29 -1.80
N GLN A 167 -10.01 -1.43 -1.81
CA GLN A 167 -9.74 -0.49 -0.74
C GLN A 167 -10.41 0.86 -1.02
N VAL A 168 -11.14 1.37 -0.02
CA VAL A 168 -11.68 2.74 0.01
C VAL A 168 -11.33 3.35 1.36
N ASP A 169 -10.56 4.44 1.36
CA ASP A 169 -9.95 5.01 2.55
C ASP A 169 -9.23 3.94 3.41
N SER A 170 -9.67 3.79 4.66
CA SER A 170 -9.20 2.77 5.61
C SER A 170 -10.13 1.54 5.69
N ASN A 171 -11.04 1.38 4.75
CA ASN A 171 -11.98 0.27 4.68
C ASN A 171 -11.69 -0.63 3.48
N SER A 172 -12.26 -1.84 3.52
CA SER A 172 -12.23 -2.76 2.38
C SER A 172 -13.63 -3.19 1.99
N ILE A 173 -13.82 -3.50 0.73
CA ILE A 173 -15.08 -4.00 0.19
C ILE A 173 -14.80 -5.35 -0.45
N LEU A 174 -15.42 -6.43 0.03
CA LEU A 174 -15.33 -7.74 -0.60
C LEU A 174 -16.17 -7.74 -1.89
N LEU A 175 -15.49 -7.80 -3.04
CA LEU A 175 -16.12 -7.75 -4.37
C LEU A 175 -16.36 -9.13 -4.97
N ALA A 176 -15.44 -10.06 -4.75
CA ALA A 176 -15.48 -11.39 -5.35
C ALA A 176 -14.81 -12.43 -4.44
N GLY A 177 -15.12 -13.71 -4.63
CA GLY A 177 -14.33 -14.81 -4.10
C GLY A 177 -12.95 -14.93 -4.77
N PRO A 178 -12.04 -15.79 -4.27
CA PRO A 178 -10.70 -15.96 -4.84
C PRO A 178 -10.70 -16.50 -6.27
N ASP A 179 -11.80 -17.10 -6.71
CA ASP A 179 -12.01 -17.57 -8.09
C ASP A 179 -12.55 -16.46 -9.03
N GLY A 180 -12.62 -15.23 -8.53
CA GLY A 180 -13.12 -14.06 -9.24
C GLY A 180 -14.65 -14.03 -9.38
N ARG A 181 -15.41 -14.98 -8.82
CA ARG A 181 -16.88 -14.91 -8.87
C ARG A 181 -17.39 -13.80 -7.95
N PRO A 182 -18.30 -12.93 -8.41
CA PRO A 182 -18.85 -11.86 -7.57
C PRO A 182 -19.35 -12.39 -6.24
N ALA A 183 -19.09 -11.65 -5.16
CA ALA A 183 -19.63 -11.98 -3.86
C ALA A 183 -21.17 -11.93 -3.93
N PRO A 184 -21.90 -12.86 -3.27
CA PRO A 184 -23.36 -12.87 -3.30
C PRO A 184 -23.96 -11.62 -2.67
N ARG A 185 -23.19 -10.92 -1.82
CA ARG A 185 -23.53 -9.63 -1.24
C ARG A 185 -22.25 -8.83 -1.04
N ILE A 186 -22.30 -7.53 -1.31
CA ILE A 186 -21.24 -6.60 -0.96
C ILE A 186 -21.12 -6.51 0.56
N MET A 187 -19.88 -6.62 1.03
CA MET A 187 -19.54 -6.55 2.45
C MET A 187 -18.39 -5.57 2.65
N THR A 188 -18.64 -4.56 3.47
CA THR A 188 -17.63 -3.57 3.85
C THR A 188 -17.01 -3.97 5.18
N LEU A 189 -15.69 -4.04 5.20
CA LEU A 189 -14.87 -4.30 6.37
C LEU A 189 -14.32 -2.98 6.89
N PRO A 190 -14.37 -2.74 8.21
CA PRO A 190 -13.81 -1.53 8.81
C PRO A 190 -12.29 -1.68 8.95
N GLY A 191 -11.56 -1.79 7.85
CA GLY A 191 -10.13 -2.06 7.83
C GLY A 191 -9.67 -2.76 6.56
N ILE A 192 -8.36 -2.88 6.42
CA ILE A 192 -7.67 -3.68 5.39
C ILE A 192 -7.32 -5.03 6.00
N LEU A 193 -7.61 -6.13 5.31
CA LEU A 193 -7.24 -7.45 5.84
C LEU A 193 -5.73 -7.61 5.87
N ASN A 194 -5.23 -8.06 7.02
CA ASN A 194 -3.84 -8.43 7.14
C ASN A 194 -3.47 -9.64 6.29
N TRP A 195 -2.20 -10.02 6.25
CA TRP A 195 -1.72 -11.16 5.44
C TRP A 195 -2.51 -12.45 5.72
N SER A 196 -2.71 -12.81 6.98
CA SER A 196 -3.46 -14.01 7.37
C SER A 196 -4.97 -13.95 7.09
N GLY A 197 -5.52 -12.78 6.79
CA GLY A 197 -6.96 -12.55 6.65
C GLY A 197 -7.77 -12.72 7.94
N LEU A 198 -7.12 -12.77 9.10
CA LEU A 198 -7.76 -12.95 10.41
C LEU A 198 -7.87 -11.65 11.22
N ARG A 199 -7.19 -10.60 10.80
CA ARG A 199 -7.15 -9.30 11.49
C ARG A 199 -7.29 -8.17 10.48
N LEU A 200 -7.66 -7.01 10.99
CA LEU A 200 -7.79 -5.79 10.22
C LEU A 200 -6.68 -4.80 10.57
N LEU A 201 -6.22 -4.07 9.56
CA LEU A 201 -5.30 -2.95 9.67
C LEU A 201 -6.06 -1.65 9.35
N LYS A 202 -5.74 -0.56 10.06
CA LYS A 202 -6.23 0.79 9.74
C LYS A 202 -5.09 1.78 9.80
N LEU A 203 -5.21 2.84 9.02
CA LEU A 203 -4.36 4.02 9.12
C LEU A 203 -5.13 5.13 9.84
N GLU A 204 -4.49 5.77 10.81
CA GLU A 204 -4.99 7.00 11.42
C GLU A 204 -3.91 8.08 11.32
N MET A 205 -4.30 9.28 10.88
CA MET A 205 -3.43 10.46 10.88
C MET A 205 -3.68 11.27 12.15
N GLU A 206 -2.63 11.56 12.91
CA GLU A 206 -2.67 12.30 14.18
C GLU A 206 -2.00 13.66 14.04
N GLY A 207 -2.38 14.38 12.98
CA GLY A 207 -1.73 15.60 12.52
C GLY A 207 -0.80 15.34 11.34
N GLU A 208 -0.11 16.38 10.89
CA GLU A 208 0.61 16.34 9.61
C GLU A 208 1.85 15.44 9.62
N ARG A 209 2.44 15.15 10.79
CA ARG A 209 3.72 14.42 10.91
C ARG A 209 3.63 13.15 11.75
N LEU A 210 2.43 12.75 12.11
CA LEU A 210 2.19 11.62 12.99
C LEU A 210 1.12 10.74 12.36
N ALA A 211 1.44 9.47 12.17
CA ALA A 211 0.49 8.47 11.74
C ALA A 211 0.53 7.27 12.68
N ALA A 212 -0.54 6.52 12.71
CA ALA A 212 -0.62 5.26 13.40
C ALA A 212 -1.21 4.19 12.50
N VAL A 213 -0.60 3.01 12.53
CA VAL A 213 -1.25 1.79 12.03
C VAL A 213 -1.93 1.12 13.22
N LEU A 214 -3.22 0.84 13.13
CA LEU A 214 -3.93 0.03 14.12
C LEU A 214 -4.07 -1.39 13.59
N LYS A 215 -3.73 -2.39 14.39
CA LYS A 215 -3.96 -3.82 14.08
C LYS A 215 -4.95 -4.40 15.08
N SER A 216 -6.03 -4.99 14.58
CA SER A 216 -7.01 -5.63 15.46
C SER A 216 -6.47 -6.92 16.08
N ASP A 217 -7.10 -7.37 17.16
CA ASP A 217 -7.07 -8.78 17.54
C ASP A 217 -7.94 -9.62 16.59
N GLN A 218 -7.98 -10.94 16.80
CA GLN A 218 -8.80 -11.84 15.98
C GLN A 218 -10.31 -11.71 16.26
N SER A 219 -10.69 -11.14 17.41
CA SER A 219 -12.10 -10.85 17.72
C SER A 219 -12.60 -9.57 17.04
N LEU A 220 -11.69 -8.80 16.46
CA LEU A 220 -11.89 -7.50 15.83
C LEU A 220 -12.39 -6.42 16.80
N GLN A 221 -12.31 -6.65 18.11
CA GLN A 221 -12.81 -5.74 19.14
C GLN A 221 -11.72 -4.84 19.71
N THR A 222 -10.51 -5.36 19.87
CA THR A 222 -9.38 -4.61 20.42
C THR A 222 -8.36 -4.28 19.35
N TRP A 223 -7.69 -3.13 19.50
CA TRP A 223 -6.76 -2.59 18.51
C TRP A 223 -5.44 -2.24 19.17
N LYS A 224 -4.35 -2.75 18.61
CA LYS A 224 -2.98 -2.38 18.98
C LYS A 224 -2.50 -1.28 18.05
N LYS A 225 -1.93 -0.22 18.64
CA LYS A 225 -1.43 0.97 17.92
C LYS A 225 0.07 0.89 17.65
N TYR A 226 0.47 1.18 16.42
CA TYR A 226 1.85 1.25 15.93
C TYR A 226 2.11 2.67 15.41
N GLN A 227 2.79 3.49 16.21
CA GLN A 227 2.88 4.93 15.95
C GLN A 227 4.17 5.29 15.20
N ALA A 228 4.04 6.07 14.14
CA ALA A 228 5.10 6.56 13.27
C ALA A 228 5.17 8.09 13.34
N SER A 229 6.34 8.62 13.72
CA SER A 229 6.66 10.03 13.51
C SER A 229 7.46 10.23 12.22
N PHE A 230 7.14 11.30 11.50
CA PHE A 230 7.80 11.71 10.26
C PHE A 230 8.58 13.01 10.44
N SER A 231 9.69 13.14 9.70
CA SER A 231 10.52 14.35 9.76
C SER A 231 9.93 15.53 9.00
N LEU A 232 9.00 15.27 8.08
CA LEU A 232 8.26 16.22 7.26
C LEU A 232 6.76 15.88 7.29
N PRO A 233 5.87 16.82 6.92
CA PRO A 233 4.46 16.51 6.70
C PRO A 233 4.26 15.31 5.77
N VAL A 234 3.32 14.43 6.12
CA VAL A 234 2.88 13.32 5.28
C VAL A 234 2.02 13.88 4.17
N GLY A 235 2.52 13.77 2.94
CA GLY A 235 1.82 14.20 1.75
C GLY A 235 0.87 13.13 1.23
N ARG A 236 1.38 11.90 1.12
CA ARG A 236 0.64 10.76 0.60
C ARG A 236 1.07 9.49 1.33
N VAL A 237 0.10 8.68 1.75
CA VAL A 237 0.38 7.31 2.17
C VAL A 237 0.25 6.39 0.96
N TYR A 238 1.31 5.65 0.65
CA TYR A 238 1.30 4.67 -0.44
C TYR A 238 0.59 3.38 -0.03
N GLY A 239 0.59 3.05 1.26
CA GLY A 239 -0.18 1.94 1.80
C GLY A 239 0.32 1.44 3.14
N ILE A 240 -0.40 0.44 3.65
CA ILE A 240 -0.04 -0.33 4.84
C ILE A 240 -0.11 -1.83 4.52
N TRP A 241 0.86 -2.59 5.03
CA TRP A 241 0.95 -4.03 4.80
C TRP A 241 1.38 -4.77 6.05
N GLU A 242 1.09 -6.07 6.09
CA GLU A 242 1.67 -7.01 7.03
C GLU A 242 2.32 -8.14 6.24
N ASP A 243 3.52 -8.56 6.62
CA ASP A 243 4.19 -9.74 6.05
C ASP A 243 3.78 -11.03 6.79
N LYS A 244 4.31 -12.18 6.35
CA LYS A 244 4.07 -13.48 6.99
C LYS A 244 4.73 -13.63 8.37
N PHE A 245 5.60 -12.70 8.75
CA PHE A 245 6.28 -12.65 10.05
C PHE A 245 5.60 -11.65 11.00
N GLU A 246 4.42 -11.15 10.63
CA GLU A 246 3.63 -10.15 11.35
C GLU A 246 4.28 -8.77 11.49
N ASN A 247 5.32 -8.46 10.71
CA ASN A 247 5.86 -7.12 10.64
C ASN A 247 4.89 -6.21 9.89
N ILE A 248 4.74 -4.97 10.37
CA ILE A 248 3.87 -3.97 9.76
C ILE A 248 4.71 -2.96 8.99
N TYR A 249 4.27 -2.65 7.78
CA TYR A 249 4.90 -1.71 6.87
C TYR A 249 3.98 -0.52 6.66
N LEU A 250 4.50 0.69 6.83
CA LEU A 250 3.84 1.95 6.48
C LEU A 250 4.72 2.69 5.48
N ALA A 251 4.26 2.80 4.23
CA ALA A 251 4.98 3.52 3.19
C ALA A 251 4.32 4.88 2.93
N ALA A 252 5.10 5.95 2.92
CA ALA A 252 4.60 7.30 2.70
C ALA A 252 5.58 8.19 1.93
N ASN A 253 5.02 9.13 1.19
CA ASN A 253 5.68 10.33 0.72
C ASN A 253 5.53 11.43 1.77
N ILE A 254 6.63 12.10 2.07
CA ILE A 254 6.69 13.20 3.02
C ILE A 254 7.38 14.39 2.37
N PHE A 255 6.80 15.58 2.49
CA PHE A 255 7.34 16.75 1.81
C PHE A 255 6.99 18.08 2.48
N ASN A 256 7.75 19.10 2.11
CA ASN A 256 7.41 20.51 2.25
C ASN A 256 7.94 21.27 1.02
N GLU A 257 7.85 22.59 1.02
CA GLU A 257 8.30 23.45 -0.09
C GLU A 257 9.78 23.27 -0.52
N LYS A 258 10.63 22.70 0.35
CA LYS A 258 12.08 22.61 0.13
C LYS A 258 12.61 21.19 -0.04
N LYS A 259 11.88 20.20 0.48
CA LYS A 259 12.36 18.83 0.58
C LYS A 259 11.20 17.86 0.39
N GLU A 260 11.49 16.81 -0.35
CA GLU A 260 10.63 15.65 -0.52
C GLU A 260 11.45 14.40 -0.22
N ALA A 261 10.80 13.42 0.42
CA ALA A 261 11.34 12.10 0.67
C ALA A 261 10.21 11.08 0.58
N SER A 262 10.57 9.84 0.28
CA SER A 262 9.66 8.70 0.37
C SER A 262 10.31 7.66 1.26
N GLU A 263 9.54 7.05 2.15
CA GLU A 263 10.08 6.09 3.11
C GLU A 263 9.09 4.99 3.47
N VAL A 264 9.63 3.85 3.88
CA VAL A 264 8.88 2.74 4.49
C VAL A 264 9.35 2.57 5.93
N ILE A 265 8.43 2.67 6.87
CA ILE A 265 8.66 2.38 8.28
C ILE A 265 8.21 0.95 8.54
N ILE A 266 9.07 0.16 9.19
CA ILE A 266 8.81 -1.23 9.51
C ILE A 266 8.70 -1.37 11.03
N PHE A 267 7.62 -1.97 11.50
CA PHE A 267 7.42 -2.32 12.91
C PHE A 267 7.48 -3.83 13.10
N GLU A 268 8.13 -4.29 14.17
CA GLU A 268 8.00 -5.68 14.59
C GLU A 268 6.62 -5.91 15.22
N PRO A 269 6.18 -7.18 15.38
CA PRO A 269 4.86 -7.49 15.96
C PRO A 269 4.65 -6.88 17.35
N GLY A 270 5.74 -6.71 18.10
CA GLY A 270 5.82 -6.05 19.41
C GLY A 270 5.42 -4.56 19.40
N GLY A 271 5.48 -3.87 18.26
CA GLY A 271 5.15 -2.44 18.13
C GLY A 271 6.37 -1.51 18.06
N ARG A 272 7.58 -2.05 18.20
CA ARG A 272 8.83 -1.30 18.06
C ARG A 272 9.15 -1.07 16.59
N GLU A 273 9.58 0.14 16.23
CA GLU A 273 10.14 0.44 14.91
C GLU A 273 11.44 -0.38 14.74
N LEU A 274 11.46 -1.28 13.76
CA LEU A 274 12.62 -2.07 13.37
C LEU A 274 13.56 -1.28 12.48
N ALA A 275 12.99 -0.59 11.50
CA ALA A 275 13.74 0.06 10.45
C ALA A 275 12.93 1.16 9.77
N ARG A 276 13.68 2.04 9.09
CA ARG A 276 13.15 3.04 8.17
C ARG A 276 13.98 3.04 6.91
N ILE A 277 13.34 2.71 5.80
CA ILE A 277 13.98 2.54 4.49
C ILE A 277 13.62 3.75 3.63
N SER A 278 14.63 4.45 3.13
CA SER A 278 14.44 5.54 2.17
C SER A 278 14.19 4.96 0.78
N LEU A 279 13.08 5.38 0.17
CA LEU A 279 12.73 5.09 -1.21
C LEU A 279 13.21 6.21 -2.13
N ALA A 280 13.30 5.92 -3.43
CA ALA A 280 13.54 6.94 -4.43
C ALA A 280 12.35 7.91 -4.49
N VAL A 281 12.62 9.19 -4.67
CA VAL A 281 11.59 10.20 -4.95
C VAL A 281 11.43 10.28 -6.46
N SER A 282 10.20 10.13 -6.97
CA SER A 282 9.92 10.37 -8.38
C SER A 282 10.11 11.85 -8.67
N ARG A 283 11.11 12.19 -9.48
CA ARG A 283 11.31 13.57 -9.98
C ARG A 283 10.51 13.86 -11.25
N SER A 284 9.79 12.86 -11.71
CA SER A 284 8.98 12.87 -12.91
C SER A 284 7.55 13.26 -12.54
N PRO A 285 6.87 14.13 -13.32
CA PRO A 285 5.50 14.54 -13.02
C PRO A 285 4.46 13.45 -13.29
N HIS A 286 4.89 12.31 -13.80
CA HIS A 286 4.04 11.22 -14.25
C HIS A 286 3.40 10.51 -13.06
N GLU A 287 2.07 10.50 -13.08
CA GLU A 287 1.26 9.81 -12.10
C GLU A 287 1.47 8.29 -12.18
N ILE A 288 1.66 7.69 -11.01
CA ILE A 288 1.62 6.26 -10.76
C ILE A 288 0.71 6.08 -9.55
N ASN A 289 -0.40 5.36 -9.73
CA ASN A 289 -1.38 5.17 -8.67
C ASN A 289 -0.82 4.28 -7.55
N ASN A 290 -0.27 3.11 -7.84
CA ASN A 290 0.29 2.22 -6.82
C ASN A 290 1.79 1.96 -7.05
N PRO A 291 2.66 2.91 -6.66
CA PRO A 291 4.09 2.83 -6.94
C PRO A 291 4.86 1.95 -5.96
N VAL A 292 4.27 1.52 -4.84
CA VAL A 292 4.94 0.71 -3.82
C VAL A 292 4.13 -0.55 -3.55
N ARG A 293 4.82 -1.69 -3.45
CA ARG A 293 4.25 -2.98 -3.03
C ARG A 293 5.14 -3.64 -1.99
N VAL A 294 4.52 -4.24 -0.98
CA VAL A 294 5.20 -5.13 -0.03
C VAL A 294 4.66 -6.53 -0.24
N THR A 295 5.58 -7.47 -0.44
CA THR A 295 5.28 -8.88 -0.68
C THR A 295 5.19 -9.66 0.64
N PRO A 296 4.59 -10.86 0.65
CA PRO A 296 4.35 -11.59 1.90
C PRO A 296 5.60 -12.06 2.64
N ASP A 297 6.75 -12.14 1.98
CA ASP A 297 8.04 -12.40 2.62
C ASP A 297 8.70 -11.12 3.17
N GLY A 298 8.01 -9.99 3.06
CA GLY A 298 8.45 -8.69 3.52
C GLY A 298 9.15 -7.86 2.46
N ALA A 299 9.34 -8.38 1.22
CA ALA A 299 10.12 -7.64 0.24
C ALA A 299 9.40 -6.39 -0.30
N ILE A 300 10.09 -5.24 -0.30
CA ILE A 300 9.59 -3.92 -0.69
C ILE A 300 10.03 -3.63 -2.11
N TYR A 301 9.06 -3.34 -2.96
CA TYR A 301 9.25 -2.97 -4.36
C TYR A 301 8.74 -1.56 -4.61
N GLN A 302 9.42 -0.82 -5.49
CA GLN A 302 8.99 0.49 -5.93
C GLN A 302 9.09 0.62 -7.45
N LEU A 303 8.03 1.08 -8.09
CA LEU A 303 7.96 1.50 -9.49
C LEU A 303 8.14 3.02 -9.57
N VAL A 304 9.04 3.48 -10.44
CA VAL A 304 9.28 4.91 -10.69
C VAL A 304 9.58 5.19 -12.16
N VAL A 305 9.32 6.42 -12.61
CA VAL A 305 9.83 6.94 -13.88
C VAL A 305 11.11 7.74 -13.61
N GLU A 306 12.20 7.40 -14.28
CA GLU A 306 13.52 8.01 -14.12
C GLU A 306 14.16 8.29 -15.48
N GLY A 307 14.29 9.57 -15.82
CA GLY A 307 14.84 9.99 -17.11
C GLY A 307 13.99 9.48 -18.27
N GLN A 308 14.59 8.61 -19.11
CA GLN A 308 13.94 7.98 -20.27
C GLN A 308 13.59 6.51 -20.01
N SER A 309 13.37 6.14 -18.74
CA SER A 309 13.09 4.75 -18.36
C SER A 309 12.06 4.65 -17.25
N VAL A 310 11.34 3.53 -17.25
CA VAL A 310 10.58 3.03 -16.11
C VAL A 310 11.46 2.03 -15.36
N VAL A 311 11.54 2.17 -14.04
CA VAL A 311 12.45 1.40 -13.18
C VAL A 311 11.68 0.76 -12.04
N ILE A 312 11.98 -0.51 -11.75
CA ILE A 312 11.54 -1.17 -10.52
C ILE A 312 12.75 -1.48 -9.66
N ARG A 313 12.68 -1.10 -8.38
CA ARG A 313 13.70 -1.33 -7.36
C ARG A 313 13.16 -2.22 -6.24
N LYS A 314 14.02 -3.07 -5.68
CA LYS A 314 13.79 -3.88 -4.48
C LYS A 314 14.67 -3.36 -3.33
N TYR A 315 14.13 -3.20 -2.12
CA TYR A 315 14.82 -2.54 -0.99
C TYR A 315 15.12 -3.45 0.21
N ASN A 316 15.08 -4.76 0.05
CA ASN A 316 15.41 -5.75 1.07
C ASN A 316 15.55 -7.14 0.43
N ASP A 317 16.23 -8.04 1.13
CA ASP A 317 16.38 -9.44 0.75
C ASP A 317 15.68 -10.37 1.73
#